data_AF-A0A380NYK1-F1
#
_entry.id   AF-A0A380NYK1-F1
#
_cell.length_a   1.000
_cell.length_b   1.000
_cell.length_c   1.000
_cell.angle_alpha   90.00
_cell.angle_beta   90.00
_cell.angle_gamma   90.00
#
_symmetry.space_group_name_H-M   'P 1'
#
loop_
_entity.id
_entity.type
_entity.pdbx_description
1 polymer ?
#
loop_
_entity_poly.entity_id
_entity_poly.type
_entity_poly.pdbx_seq_one_letter_code
_entity_poly.pdbx_strand_id
1 'polypeptide(L)'
;MIERYRDGRDVYVVGVTNVGKSTLINQIIKEVTGERQDVITTSRFPGTTLDRIEIPLDDHSSIIDTPGIIHQDQMAHYLTPKDLKYVSPQKELKPRTYQLNPGQTIFAGALARFDFVQGEKGGFTAYFENNLMLHRTKLEKADAFYEQHAGELLAPPEAEHLADLPPLQRHEFKTTQKTDIVIDGLGWVTVPANSVVAAWAPKGVSVLSRKAMI
;
A
#
# COMPACT_ATOMS: atom_id res chain seq x y z
N MET A 1 15.87 -9.68 -21.13
CA MET A 1 14.55 -9.14 -21.51
C MET A 1 14.66 -7.69 -21.98
N ILE A 2 15.33 -6.82 -21.23
CA ILE A 2 15.56 -5.40 -21.61
C ILE A 2 16.25 -5.28 -22.98
N GLU A 3 17.39 -5.98 -23.19
CA GLU A 3 18.10 -6.00 -24.48
C GLU A 3 17.23 -6.37 -25.68
N ARG A 4 16.31 -7.31 -25.49
CA ARG A 4 15.42 -7.79 -26.56
C ARG A 4 14.43 -6.70 -27.04
N TYR A 5 14.04 -5.78 -26.17
CA TYR A 5 12.97 -4.81 -26.44
C TYR A 5 13.47 -3.38 -26.64
N ARG A 6 14.66 -3.02 -26.12
CA ARG A 6 15.18 -1.65 -26.23
C ARG A 6 15.62 -1.30 -27.65
N ASP A 7 16.01 -2.30 -28.45
CA ASP A 7 16.44 -2.12 -29.84
C ASP A 7 17.57 -1.08 -29.97
N GLY A 8 18.60 -1.22 -29.13
CA GLY A 8 19.76 -0.31 -29.08
C GLY A 8 19.51 1.06 -28.46
N ARG A 9 18.32 1.35 -27.92
CA ARG A 9 17.97 2.66 -27.34
C ARG A 9 18.17 2.71 -25.83
N ASP A 10 18.16 3.95 -25.32
CA ASP A 10 18.07 4.24 -23.89
C ASP A 10 16.80 3.66 -23.26
N VAL A 11 16.89 3.36 -21.97
CA VAL A 11 15.80 2.81 -21.18
C VAL A 11 15.51 3.74 -20.01
N TYR A 12 14.31 4.31 -19.97
CA TYR A 12 13.89 5.18 -18.87
C TYR A 12 13.07 4.39 -17.86
N VAL A 13 13.51 4.40 -16.60
CA VAL A 13 12.74 3.80 -15.50
C VAL A 13 11.89 4.88 -14.86
N VAL A 14 10.57 4.74 -15.03
CA VAL A 14 9.55 5.66 -14.49
C VAL A 14 8.67 4.90 -13.50
N GLY A 15 8.27 5.56 -12.42
CA GLY A 15 7.42 4.97 -11.41
C GLY A 15 7.14 5.92 -10.26
N VAL A 16 6.11 5.62 -9.49
CA VAL A 16 5.74 6.44 -8.33
C VAL A 16 6.74 6.24 -7.19
N THR A 17 6.84 7.18 -6.25
CA THR A 17 7.72 7.01 -5.09
C THR A 17 7.35 5.76 -4.29
N ASN A 18 8.35 5.12 -3.66
CA ASN A 18 8.21 3.95 -2.78
C ASN A 18 7.76 2.62 -3.42
N VAL A 19 7.74 2.49 -4.76
CA VAL A 19 7.47 1.20 -5.44
C VAL A 19 8.68 0.28 -5.56
N GLY A 20 9.83 0.67 -5.03
CA GLY A 20 11.07 -0.10 -5.14
C GLY A 20 11.86 0.14 -6.44
N LYS A 21 11.60 1.23 -7.17
CA LYS A 21 12.35 1.62 -8.37
C LYS A 21 13.87 1.61 -8.14
N SER A 22 14.35 2.31 -7.11
CA SER A 22 15.78 2.36 -6.79
C SER A 22 16.34 1.00 -6.36
N THR A 23 15.55 0.16 -5.68
CA THR A 23 15.95 -1.21 -5.34
C THR A 23 16.13 -2.07 -6.58
N LEU A 24 15.20 -2.00 -7.54
CA LEU A 24 15.29 -2.69 -8.82
C LEU A 24 16.55 -2.25 -9.59
N ILE A 25 16.75 -0.94 -9.68
CA ILE A 25 17.90 -0.35 -10.38
C ILE A 25 19.22 -0.79 -9.77
N ASN A 26 19.34 -0.76 -8.44
CA ASN A 26 20.54 -1.23 -7.74
C ASN A 26 20.82 -2.72 -8.00
N GLN A 27 19.79 -3.55 -8.20
CA GLN A 27 19.99 -4.94 -8.59
C GLN A 27 20.47 -5.08 -10.04
N ILE A 28 19.90 -4.29 -10.96
CA ILE A 28 20.35 -4.27 -12.35
C ILE A 28 21.82 -3.85 -12.45
N ILE A 29 22.23 -2.81 -11.71
CA ILE A 29 23.65 -2.40 -11.65
C ILE A 29 24.53 -3.57 -11.23
N LYS A 30 24.20 -4.23 -10.11
CA LYS A 30 25.00 -5.35 -9.58
C LYS A 30 25.13 -6.51 -10.56
N GLU A 31 24.08 -6.79 -11.32
CA GLU A 31 24.06 -7.89 -12.29
C GLU A 31 24.82 -7.55 -13.58
N VAL A 32 24.80 -6.29 -14.03
CA VAL A 32 25.47 -5.84 -15.25
C VAL A 32 26.96 -5.56 -15.03
N THR A 33 27.36 -4.93 -13.91
CA THR A 33 28.76 -4.55 -13.67
C THR A 33 29.58 -5.67 -13.03
N GLY A 34 28.93 -6.68 -12.43
CA GLY A 34 29.61 -7.72 -11.66
C GLY A 34 30.29 -7.22 -10.37
N GLU A 35 30.18 -5.93 -10.06
CA GLU A 35 30.77 -5.31 -8.88
C GLU A 35 29.84 -5.46 -7.66
N ARG A 36 30.40 -5.97 -6.55
CA ARG A 36 29.72 -6.03 -5.24
C ARG A 36 29.70 -4.68 -4.50
N GLN A 37 30.27 -3.64 -5.09
CA GLN A 37 30.26 -2.28 -4.55
C GLN A 37 29.28 -1.42 -5.35
N ASP A 38 28.59 -0.53 -4.65
CA ASP A 38 27.65 0.39 -5.26
C ASP A 38 28.41 1.27 -6.27
N VAL A 39 28.23 1.01 -7.56
CA VAL A 39 28.77 1.80 -8.67
C VAL A 39 28.00 3.12 -8.71
N ILE A 40 28.25 3.96 -7.70
CA ILE A 40 27.71 5.31 -7.61
C ILE A 40 28.82 6.25 -8.05
N THR A 41 28.87 6.53 -9.35
CA THR A 41 29.52 7.74 -9.85
C THR A 41 28.63 8.93 -9.49
N THR A 42 28.78 9.34 -8.23
CA THR A 42 28.19 10.57 -7.67
C THR A 42 28.61 11.79 -8.50
N SER A 43 27.63 12.46 -9.12
CA SER A 43 27.74 13.90 -9.33
C SER A 43 27.85 14.55 -7.95
N ARG A 44 29.02 15.09 -7.64
CA ARG A 44 29.37 15.65 -6.33
C ARG A 44 28.89 17.10 -6.21
N PHE A 45 27.73 17.37 -5.61
CA PHE A 45 27.48 18.65 -4.91
C PHE A 45 26.52 18.46 -3.71
N PRO A 46 26.82 19.01 -2.52
CA PRO A 46 25.98 18.83 -1.34
C PRO A 46 24.93 19.94 -1.22
N GLY A 47 23.66 19.54 -1.15
CA GLY A 47 22.51 20.41 -0.86
C GLY A 47 21.39 20.29 -1.90
N THR A 48 20.28 19.68 -1.48
CA THR A 48 18.99 19.50 -2.20
C THR A 48 18.90 18.36 -3.25
N THR A 49 17.68 17.79 -3.25
CA THR A 49 16.98 16.81 -4.11
C THR A 49 17.51 16.48 -5.52
N LEU A 50 17.27 15.22 -5.95
CA LEU A 50 16.99 14.79 -7.35
C LEU A 50 18.16 14.69 -8.34
N ASP A 51 19.06 13.71 -8.18
CA ASP A 51 20.00 13.39 -9.26
C ASP A 51 19.60 12.10 -10.01
N ARG A 52 19.34 12.29 -11.31
CA ARG A 52 19.12 11.25 -12.33
C ARG A 52 20.34 10.30 -12.35
N ILE A 53 20.10 9.01 -12.16
CA ILE A 53 21.16 7.98 -12.21
C ILE A 53 21.22 7.43 -13.63
N GLU A 54 22.39 7.46 -14.26
CA GLU A 54 22.60 6.86 -15.58
C GLU A 54 23.52 5.65 -15.46
N ILE A 55 23.07 4.51 -15.98
CA ILE A 55 23.79 3.24 -15.91
C ILE A 55 24.04 2.78 -17.35
N PRO A 56 25.30 2.76 -17.80
CA PRO A 56 25.60 2.39 -19.18
C PRO A 56 25.22 0.92 -19.42
N LEU A 57 24.49 0.68 -20.51
CA LEU A 57 24.21 -0.66 -21.05
C LEU A 57 25.25 -1.06 -22.10
N ASP A 58 25.67 -0.10 -22.91
CA ASP A 58 26.72 -0.21 -23.92
C ASP A 58 27.36 1.18 -24.16
N ASP A 59 28.22 1.30 -25.19
CA ASP A 59 28.94 2.53 -25.50
C ASP A 59 28.03 3.71 -25.94
N HIS A 60 26.75 3.46 -26.21
CA HIS A 60 25.84 4.43 -26.83
C HIS A 60 24.50 4.57 -26.10
N SER A 61 24.24 3.79 -25.06
CA SER A 61 22.95 3.76 -24.39
C SER A 61 23.03 3.43 -22.91
N SER A 62 22.06 3.94 -22.16
CA SER A 62 22.00 3.84 -20.71
C SER A 62 20.60 3.51 -20.20
N ILE A 63 20.53 2.91 -19.00
CA ILE A 63 19.35 2.95 -18.14
C ILE A 63 19.38 4.26 -17.37
N ILE A 64 18.28 5.00 -17.45
CA ILE A 64 18.12 6.31 -16.83
C ILE A 64 17.09 6.20 -15.72
N ASP A 65 17.53 6.38 -14.48
CA ASP A 65 16.63 6.51 -13.33
C ASP A 65 16.01 7.90 -13.31
N THR A 66 14.69 7.96 -13.44
CA THR A 66 13.96 9.20 -13.26
C THR A 66 13.53 9.34 -11.80
N PRO A 67 13.49 10.55 -11.23
CA PRO A 67 12.86 10.77 -9.94
C PRO A 67 11.48 10.12 -9.82
N GLY A 68 11.21 9.48 -8.68
CA GLY A 68 9.90 8.90 -8.45
C GLY A 68 8.80 9.97 -8.46
N ILE A 69 7.69 9.69 -9.15
CA ILE A 69 6.53 10.58 -9.15
C ILE A 69 5.85 10.47 -7.79
N ILE A 70 5.78 11.57 -7.03
CA ILE A 70 5.09 11.58 -5.74
C ILE A 70 3.58 11.57 -6.00
N HIS A 71 2.89 10.49 -5.63
CA HIS A 71 1.44 10.42 -5.68
C HIS A 71 0.85 10.79 -4.33
N GLN A 72 0.25 11.97 -4.23
CA GLN A 72 -0.34 12.50 -3.00
C GLN A 72 -1.42 11.59 -2.38
N ASP A 73 -1.99 10.67 -3.15
CA ASP A 73 -3.04 9.73 -2.75
C ASP A 73 -2.51 8.47 -2.01
N GLN A 74 -1.20 8.32 -1.84
CA GLN A 74 -0.64 7.16 -1.12
C GLN A 74 -0.80 7.30 0.39
N MET A 75 -1.26 6.23 1.06
CA MET A 75 -1.34 6.10 2.52
C MET A 75 -0.03 6.51 3.24
N ALA A 76 1.11 6.27 2.60
CA ALA A 76 2.44 6.61 3.11
C ALA A 76 2.64 8.12 3.39
N HIS A 77 1.87 9.01 2.77
CA HIS A 77 1.96 10.45 3.00
C HIS A 77 1.38 10.92 4.33
N TYR A 78 0.45 10.15 4.89
CA TYR A 78 -0.22 10.47 6.16
C TYR A 78 0.41 9.78 7.37
N LEU A 79 1.52 9.07 7.14
CA LEU A 79 2.16 8.24 8.15
C LEU A 79 3.55 8.77 8.47
N THR A 80 3.89 8.71 9.75
CA THR A 80 5.27 8.92 10.18
C THR A 80 6.15 7.79 9.66
N PRO A 81 7.49 7.99 9.52
CA PRO A 81 8.41 6.92 9.17
C PRO A 81 8.33 5.70 10.11
N LYS A 82 7.99 5.92 11.39
CA LYS A 82 7.78 4.86 12.38
C LYS A 82 6.56 4.01 12.06
N ASP A 83 5.51 4.61 11.51
CA ASP A 83 4.24 3.95 11.20
C ASP A 83 4.19 3.34 9.79
N LEU A 84 5.09 3.77 8.88
CA LEU A 84 5.24 3.17 7.56
C LEU A 84 5.44 1.65 7.59
N LYS A 85 6.07 1.13 8.66
CA LYS A 85 6.28 -0.32 8.85
C LYS A 85 4.99 -1.12 9.02
N TYR A 86 3.87 -0.48 9.35
CA TYR A 86 2.56 -1.12 9.53
C TYR A 86 1.71 -1.11 8.26
N VAL A 87 2.13 -0.37 7.23
CA VAL A 87 1.46 -0.36 5.92
C VAL A 87 2.32 -0.97 4.83
N SER A 88 3.64 -0.99 5.03
CA SER A 88 4.62 -1.62 4.13
C SER A 88 4.98 -3.03 4.62
N PRO A 89 4.56 -4.08 3.90
CA PRO A 89 4.86 -5.47 4.26
C PRO A 89 6.36 -5.73 4.40
N GLN A 90 6.79 -6.17 5.59
CA GLN A 90 8.19 -6.56 5.83
C GLN A 90 8.47 -8.03 5.50
N LYS A 91 7.40 -8.84 5.46
CA LYS A 91 7.41 -10.28 5.17
C LYS A 91 6.18 -10.61 4.34
N GLU A 92 6.13 -11.82 3.81
CA GLU A 92 4.92 -12.36 3.17
C GLU A 92 3.68 -12.13 4.05
N LEU A 93 2.61 -11.63 3.43
CA LEU A 93 1.37 -11.33 4.11
C LEU A 93 0.67 -12.63 4.51
N LYS A 94 0.38 -12.78 5.80
CA LYS A 94 -0.36 -13.93 6.30
C LYS A 94 -1.86 -13.65 6.18
N PRO A 95 -2.64 -14.49 5.46
CA PRO A 95 -4.09 -14.32 5.37
C PRO A 95 -4.73 -14.46 6.76
N ARG A 96 -5.54 -13.48 7.15
CA ARG A 96 -6.33 -13.50 8.39
C ARG A 96 -7.81 -13.59 8.08
N THR A 97 -8.38 -14.79 8.19
CA THR A 97 -9.79 -15.03 7.87
C THR A 97 -10.69 -14.84 9.08
N TYR A 98 -11.71 -14.00 8.93
CA TYR A 98 -12.76 -13.75 9.90
C TYR A 98 -14.08 -14.31 9.39
N GLN A 99 -14.76 -15.09 10.22
CA GLN A 99 -16.15 -15.43 9.99
C GLN A 99 -17.02 -14.27 10.48
N LEU A 100 -17.70 -13.59 9.56
CA LEU A 100 -18.52 -12.41 9.84
C LEU A 100 -19.99 -12.66 9.53
N ASN A 101 -20.85 -12.08 10.36
CA ASN A 101 -22.27 -11.87 10.10
C ASN A 101 -22.49 -10.43 9.60
N PRO A 102 -23.59 -10.17 8.87
CA PRO A 102 -24.00 -8.79 8.57
C PRO A 102 -24.09 -7.96 9.86
N GLY A 103 -23.73 -6.68 9.76
CA GLY A 103 -23.63 -5.79 10.91
C GLY A 103 -22.36 -5.98 11.75
N GLN A 104 -21.27 -6.50 11.16
CA GLN A 104 -19.95 -6.55 11.79
C GLN A 104 -18.93 -5.72 11.04
N THR A 105 -17.95 -5.21 11.78
CA THR A 105 -16.90 -4.32 11.30
C THR A 105 -15.53 -4.86 11.68
N ILE A 106 -14.54 -4.68 10.81
CA ILE A 106 -13.12 -4.87 11.09
C ILE A 106 -12.40 -3.54 10.89
N PHE A 107 -11.69 -3.08 11.92
CA PHE A 107 -10.73 -1.98 11.83
C PHE A 107 -9.33 -2.52 11.57
N ALA A 108 -8.53 -1.76 10.81
CA ALA A 108 -7.11 -1.98 10.63
C ALA A 108 -6.36 -0.75 11.14
N GLY A 109 -5.99 -0.79 12.43
CA GLY A 109 -5.62 0.41 13.19
C GLY A 109 -6.72 1.49 13.11
N ALA A 110 -6.31 2.75 13.17
CA ALA A 110 -7.17 3.89 12.83
C ALA A 110 -7.14 4.21 11.32
N LEU A 111 -6.32 3.51 10.53
CA LEU A 111 -6.11 3.79 9.11
C LEU A 111 -7.28 3.36 8.22
N ALA A 112 -7.99 2.30 8.59
CA ALA A 112 -9.08 1.80 7.76
C ALA A 112 -10.14 1.07 8.57
N ARG A 113 -11.34 1.04 8.00
CA ARG A 113 -12.49 0.32 8.53
C ARG A 113 -13.20 -0.41 7.40
N PHE A 114 -13.64 -1.63 7.68
CA PHE A 114 -14.37 -2.47 6.75
C PHE A 114 -15.66 -2.96 7.40
N ASP A 115 -16.80 -2.58 6.83
CA ASP A 115 -18.13 -2.90 7.30
C ASP A 115 -18.78 -3.96 6.42
N PHE A 116 -19.25 -5.05 7.02
CA PHE A 116 -20.14 -6.00 6.35
C PHE A 116 -21.59 -5.56 6.56
N VAL A 117 -22.18 -4.93 5.55
CA VAL A 117 -23.50 -4.29 5.64
C VAL A 117 -24.63 -5.30 5.43
N GLN A 118 -24.54 -6.10 4.36
CA GLN A 118 -25.59 -7.05 3.99
C GLN A 118 -25.01 -8.26 3.27
N GLY A 119 -25.54 -9.45 3.52
CA GLY A 119 -25.18 -10.68 2.84
C GLY A 119 -25.45 -11.89 3.73
N GLU A 120 -24.93 -13.06 3.34
CA GLU A 120 -24.95 -14.23 4.20
C GLU A 120 -23.69 -14.28 5.08
N LYS A 121 -23.78 -14.97 6.22
CA LYS A 121 -22.60 -15.25 7.04
C LYS A 121 -21.53 -15.92 6.19
N GLY A 122 -20.31 -15.38 6.22
CA GLY A 122 -19.23 -15.86 5.36
C GLY A 122 -17.84 -15.59 5.90
N GLY A 123 -16.84 -16.18 5.22
CA GLY A 123 -15.43 -15.94 5.48
C GLY A 123 -14.92 -14.71 4.73
N PHE A 124 -14.31 -13.79 5.45
CA PHE A 124 -13.67 -12.59 4.94
C PHE A 124 -12.18 -12.68 5.23
N THR A 125 -11.34 -12.66 4.21
CA THR A 125 -9.89 -12.84 4.39
C THR A 125 -9.18 -11.52 4.23
N ALA A 126 -8.58 -11.05 5.31
CA ALA A 126 -7.85 -9.80 5.38
C ALA A 126 -6.35 -10.04 5.07
N TYR A 127 -5.82 -9.27 4.14
CA TYR A 127 -4.41 -9.25 3.73
C TYR A 127 -3.84 -7.85 3.99
N PHE A 128 -3.25 -7.70 5.17
CA PHE A 128 -2.59 -6.48 5.64
C PHE A 128 -1.28 -6.87 6.33
N GLU A 129 -0.40 -5.90 6.53
CA GLU A 129 0.85 -6.07 7.29
C GLU A 129 0.62 -6.88 8.57
N ASN A 130 1.50 -7.83 8.84
CA ASN A 130 1.29 -8.88 9.84
C ASN A 130 1.19 -8.34 11.27
N ASN A 131 1.83 -7.21 11.56
CA ASN A 131 1.80 -6.54 12.86
C ASN A 131 0.72 -5.44 12.92
N LEU A 132 0.05 -5.11 11.81
CA LEU A 132 -1.10 -4.23 11.85
C LEU A 132 -2.26 -4.93 12.58
N MET A 133 -2.64 -4.42 13.74
CA MET A 133 -3.67 -5.02 14.56
C MET A 133 -5.05 -4.83 13.91
N LEU A 134 -5.81 -5.93 13.85
CA LEU A 134 -7.17 -5.94 13.32
C LEU A 134 -8.18 -6.09 14.46
N HIS A 135 -9.12 -5.15 14.56
CA HIS A 135 -10.12 -5.13 15.62
C HIS A 135 -11.51 -5.35 15.06
N ARG A 136 -12.20 -6.38 15.54
CA ARG A 136 -13.57 -6.67 15.15
C ARG A 136 -14.57 -6.11 16.16
N THR A 137 -15.60 -5.43 15.69
CA THR A 137 -16.72 -4.95 16.51
C THR A 137 -18.06 -5.12 15.77
N LYS A 138 -19.17 -4.75 16.41
CA LYS A 138 -20.47 -4.63 15.76
C LYS A 138 -20.56 -3.30 15.03
N LEU A 139 -21.16 -3.30 13.84
CA LEU A 139 -21.35 -2.12 13.00
C LEU A 139 -22.09 -1.00 13.75
N GLU A 140 -23.11 -1.34 14.52
CA GLU A 140 -23.90 -0.38 15.33
C GLU A 140 -23.06 0.40 16.36
N LYS A 141 -21.88 -0.12 16.74
CA LYS A 141 -20.95 0.50 17.69
C LYS A 141 -19.71 1.07 17.02
N ALA A 142 -19.53 0.87 15.72
CA ALA A 142 -18.25 1.10 15.07
C ALA A 142 -17.86 2.59 15.07
N ASP A 143 -18.81 3.50 14.87
CA ASP A 143 -18.54 4.94 14.91
C ASP A 143 -18.05 5.38 16.30
N ALA A 144 -18.85 5.10 17.35
CA ALA A 144 -18.48 5.42 18.72
C ALA A 144 -17.19 4.72 19.17
N PHE A 145 -16.96 3.48 18.72
CA PHE A 145 -15.73 2.75 19.00
C PHE A 145 -14.51 3.42 18.37
N TYR A 146 -14.63 3.93 17.14
CA TYR A 146 -13.54 4.67 16.50
C TYR A 146 -13.25 5.98 17.23
N GLU A 147 -14.28 6.77 17.53
CA GLU A 147 -14.15 8.04 18.27
C GLU A 147 -13.47 7.87 19.63
N GLN A 148 -13.80 6.79 20.34
CA GLN A 148 -13.25 6.53 21.68
C GLN A 148 -11.81 5.98 21.65
N HIS A 149 -11.44 5.25 20.59
CA HIS A 149 -10.25 4.39 20.63
C HIS A 149 -9.19 4.67 19.55
N ALA A 150 -9.47 5.55 18.58
CA ALA A 150 -8.49 6.00 17.60
C ALA A 150 -7.28 6.66 18.28
N GLY A 151 -6.08 6.29 17.87
CA GLY A 151 -4.83 6.80 18.47
C GLY A 151 -4.34 6.02 19.70
N GLU A 152 -5.17 5.12 20.26
CA GLU A 152 -4.81 4.27 21.40
C GLU A 152 -4.90 2.79 21.00
N LEU A 153 -6.07 2.17 21.21
CA LEU A 153 -6.32 0.77 20.86
C LEU A 153 -6.36 0.59 19.33
N LEU A 154 -6.91 1.58 18.61
CA LEU A 154 -6.85 1.64 17.16
C LEU A 154 -5.65 2.49 16.73
N ALA A 155 -4.48 1.86 16.76
CA ALA A 155 -3.23 2.41 16.24
C ALA A 155 -2.64 1.45 15.19
N PRO A 156 -1.88 1.95 14.21
CA PRO A 156 -1.49 3.35 13.96
C PRO A 156 -2.60 4.19 13.29
N PRO A 157 -2.42 5.54 13.20
CA PRO A 157 -1.42 6.32 13.95
C PRO A 157 -1.70 6.30 15.46
N GLU A 158 -0.70 6.65 16.25
CA GLU A 158 -0.86 6.92 17.69
C GLU A 158 -1.52 8.30 17.89
N ALA A 159 -2.05 8.59 19.08
CA ALA A 159 -2.81 9.81 19.38
C ALA A 159 -2.08 11.11 19.00
N GLU A 160 -0.75 11.14 19.15
CA GLU A 160 0.10 12.27 18.79
C GLU A 160 0.01 12.67 17.30
N HIS A 161 -0.28 11.71 16.42
CA HIS A 161 -0.32 11.87 14.96
C HIS A 161 -1.70 11.64 14.37
N LEU A 162 -2.71 11.40 15.20
CA LEU A 162 -4.07 11.15 14.72
C LEU A 162 -4.67 12.38 14.03
N ALA A 163 -4.31 13.59 14.47
CA ALA A 163 -4.77 14.84 13.86
C ALA A 163 -4.24 15.05 12.42
N ASP A 164 -3.13 14.41 12.07
CA ASP A 164 -2.55 14.46 10.72
C ASP A 164 -3.27 13.52 9.75
N LEU A 165 -4.05 12.57 10.26
CA LEU A 165 -4.82 11.62 9.47
C LEU A 165 -6.09 12.30 8.94
N PRO A 166 -6.30 12.36 7.61
CA PRO A 166 -7.54 12.85 7.05
C PRO A 166 -8.74 12.03 7.55
N PRO A 167 -9.94 12.63 7.64
CA PRO A 167 -11.13 11.90 8.04
C PRO A 167 -11.38 10.72 7.09
N LEU A 168 -11.84 9.61 7.67
CA LEU A 168 -12.17 8.43 6.89
C LEU A 168 -13.42 8.70 6.02
N GLN A 169 -13.35 8.31 4.75
CA GLN A 169 -14.43 8.43 3.79
C GLN A 169 -14.98 7.06 3.40
N ARG A 170 -16.32 6.92 3.43
CA ARG A 170 -17.03 5.68 3.09
C ARG A 170 -17.07 5.43 1.59
N HIS A 171 -16.74 4.19 1.20
CA HIS A 171 -16.82 3.66 -0.16
C HIS A 171 -17.61 2.36 -0.12
N GLU A 172 -18.77 2.31 -0.79
CA GLU A 172 -19.67 1.16 -0.75
C GLU A 172 -19.59 0.32 -2.00
N PHE A 173 -19.60 -1.00 -1.83
CA PHE A 173 -19.47 -1.99 -2.90
C PHE A 173 -20.54 -3.07 -2.75
N LYS A 174 -21.12 -3.46 -3.88
CA LYS A 174 -21.94 -4.67 -4.01
C LYS A 174 -21.18 -5.69 -4.84
N THR A 175 -20.93 -6.86 -4.26
CA THR A 175 -20.21 -7.95 -4.94
C THR A 175 -21.18 -8.90 -5.62
N THR A 176 -20.83 -9.35 -6.84
CA THR A 176 -21.56 -10.40 -7.58
C THR A 176 -20.81 -11.72 -7.61
N GLN A 177 -19.52 -11.67 -7.31
CA GLN A 177 -18.61 -12.81 -7.22
C GLN A 177 -17.62 -12.57 -6.07
N LYS A 178 -16.74 -13.55 -5.80
CA LYS A 178 -15.64 -13.36 -4.85
C LYS A 178 -14.73 -12.22 -5.33
N THR A 179 -14.58 -11.19 -4.50
CA THR A 179 -13.99 -9.90 -4.89
C THR A 179 -13.03 -9.42 -3.81
N ASP A 180 -11.90 -8.84 -4.20
CA ASP A 180 -11.03 -8.12 -3.29
C ASP A 180 -11.48 -6.65 -3.23
N ILE A 181 -11.71 -6.15 -2.02
CA ILE A 181 -11.86 -4.73 -1.73
C ILE A 181 -10.50 -4.22 -1.24
N VAL A 182 -9.86 -3.39 -2.06
CA VAL A 182 -8.48 -2.95 -1.93
C VAL A 182 -8.45 -1.51 -1.42
N ILE A 183 -7.62 -1.26 -0.43
CA ILE A 183 -7.27 0.09 0.06
C ILE A 183 -5.82 0.32 -0.33
N ASP A 184 -5.60 1.28 -1.22
CA ASP A 184 -4.29 1.50 -1.83
C ASP A 184 -3.25 1.88 -0.77
N GLY A 185 -2.08 1.24 -0.86
CA GLY A 185 -0.99 1.43 0.08
C GLY A 185 -1.19 0.80 1.47
N LEU A 186 -2.29 0.07 1.72
CA LEU A 186 -2.53 -0.61 3.00
C LEU A 186 -2.70 -2.12 2.86
N GLY A 187 -3.59 -2.57 1.98
CA GLY A 187 -3.94 -3.98 1.83
C GLY A 187 -5.34 -4.20 1.29
N TRP A 188 -5.89 -5.39 1.47
CA TRP A 188 -7.23 -5.71 0.98
C TRP A 188 -7.98 -6.72 1.84
N VAL A 189 -9.30 -6.77 1.66
CA VAL A 189 -10.17 -7.81 2.20
C VAL A 189 -10.82 -8.54 1.04
N THR A 190 -10.65 -9.86 1.00
CA THR A 190 -11.38 -10.73 0.08
C THR A 190 -12.77 -11.02 0.65
N VAL A 191 -13.78 -10.73 -0.15
CA VAL A 191 -15.21 -10.71 0.21
C VAL A 191 -15.97 -11.77 -0.60
N PRO A 192 -16.93 -12.49 0.01
CA PRO A 192 -17.81 -13.40 -0.71
C PRO A 192 -18.64 -12.72 -1.81
N ALA A 193 -19.21 -13.53 -2.70
CA ALA A 193 -20.22 -13.05 -3.64
C ALA A 193 -21.49 -12.56 -2.91
N ASN A 194 -22.31 -11.78 -3.60
CA ASN A 194 -23.64 -11.34 -3.16
C ASN A 194 -23.64 -10.63 -1.80
N SER A 195 -22.60 -9.84 -1.54
CA SER A 195 -22.43 -9.07 -0.30
C SER A 195 -22.42 -7.57 -0.59
N VAL A 196 -22.96 -6.77 0.33
CA VAL A 196 -22.81 -5.32 0.38
C VAL A 196 -21.86 -5.00 1.51
N VAL A 197 -20.80 -4.27 1.19
CA VAL A 197 -19.73 -3.92 2.12
C VAL A 197 -19.36 -2.46 1.96
N ALA A 198 -18.90 -1.83 3.04
CA ALA A 198 -18.37 -0.48 2.98
C ALA A 198 -16.94 -0.46 3.52
N ALA A 199 -16.00 -0.01 2.71
CA ALA A 199 -14.64 0.25 3.12
C ALA A 199 -14.48 1.75 3.38
N TRP A 200 -13.77 2.08 4.45
CA TRP A 200 -13.44 3.44 4.82
C TRP A 200 -11.93 3.59 4.85
N ALA A 201 -11.45 4.64 4.19
CA ALA A 201 -10.04 5.00 4.13
C ALA A 201 -9.91 6.53 4.26
N PRO A 202 -8.74 7.07 4.63
CA PRO A 202 -8.55 8.51 4.75
C PRO A 202 -8.85 9.19 3.43
N LYS A 203 -9.49 10.35 3.49
CA LYS A 203 -9.79 11.15 2.28
C LYS A 203 -8.51 11.37 1.45
N GLY A 204 -8.56 10.99 0.18
CA GLY A 204 -7.42 11.01 -0.74
C GLY A 204 -6.85 9.63 -1.04
N VAL A 205 -7.02 8.65 -0.14
CA VAL A 205 -6.63 7.27 -0.39
C VAL A 205 -7.67 6.56 -1.26
N SER A 206 -7.20 5.94 -2.34
CA SER A 206 -8.07 5.20 -3.26
C SER A 206 -8.55 3.88 -2.66
N VAL A 207 -9.85 3.59 -2.86
CA VAL A 207 -10.47 2.31 -2.51
C VAL A 207 -11.15 1.75 -3.74
N LEU A 208 -10.78 0.53 -4.11
CA LEU A 208 -11.21 -0.09 -5.36
C LEU A 208 -11.61 -1.56 -5.16
N SER A 209 -12.35 -2.09 -6.12
CA SER A 209 -12.72 -3.51 -6.16
C SER A 209 -12.07 -4.19 -7.36
N ARG A 210 -11.57 -5.42 -7.18
CA ARG A 210 -11.08 -6.28 -8.26
C ARG A 210 -11.54 -7.73 -8.08
N LYS A 211 -11.46 -8.52 -9.13
CA LYS A 211 -11.64 -9.98 -9.00
C LYS A 211 -10.60 -10.53 -8.03
N ALA A 212 -11.03 -11.40 -7.12
CA ALA A 212 -10.13 -11.99 -6.12
C ALA A 212 -8.95 -12.71 -6.81
N MET A 213 -7.73 -12.42 -6.36
CA MET A 213 -6.51 -13.05 -6.89
C MET A 213 -6.31 -14.49 -6.42
N ILE A 214 -7.03 -14.89 -5.36
CA ILE A 214 -6.96 -16.19 -4.67
C ILE A 214 -8.37 -16.75 -4.50
#